data_AF-A0A6B0GPR2-F1
#
_entry.id   AF-A0A6B0GPR2-F1
#
_cell.length_a   1.000
_cell.length_b   1.000
_cell.length_c   1.000
_cell.angle_alpha   90.00
_cell.angle_beta   90.00
_cell.angle_gamma   90.00
#
_symmetry.space_group_name_H-M   'P 1'
#
loop_
_entity.id
_entity.type
_entity.pdbx_description
1 polymer ?
#
loop_
_entity_poly.entity_id
_entity_poly.type
_entity_poly.pdbx_seq_one_letter_code
_entity_poly.pdbx_strand_id
1 'polypeptide(L)'
;MSDQELTDYLILREIDPPVTHAERERASERSTAALETVRDEGADIDWVQSEIMTNEDDMVIGTFCHFRADSEETLYDHADCAGIPVSRVFHRGPFVDGPDQ
;
A
#
# COMPACT_ATOMS: atom_id res chain seq x y z
N MET A 1 -1.81 3.13 -24.09
CA MET A 1 -2.65 3.20 -22.88
C MET A 1 -2.77 4.66 -22.55
N SER A 2 -3.99 5.14 -22.40
CA SER A 2 -4.30 6.53 -22.05
C SER A 2 -3.56 6.91 -20.77
N ASP A 3 -2.88 8.07 -20.76
CA ASP A 3 -2.45 8.74 -19.52
C ASP A 3 -3.71 9.18 -18.76
N GLN A 4 -4.47 8.23 -18.21
CA GLN A 4 -5.41 8.57 -17.16
C GLN A 4 -4.59 9.06 -15.99
N GLU A 5 -4.86 10.28 -15.53
CA GLU A 5 -4.25 10.81 -14.32
C GLU A 5 -4.65 9.91 -13.16
N LEU A 6 -3.76 9.01 -12.76
CA LEU A 6 -3.94 8.19 -11.58
C LEU A 6 -3.91 9.08 -10.34
N THR A 7 -4.84 8.81 -9.44
CA THR A 7 -4.96 9.50 -8.17
C THR A 7 -3.99 8.91 -7.17
N ASP A 8 -3.26 9.76 -6.45
CA ASP A 8 -2.38 9.35 -5.38
C ASP A 8 -3.17 9.03 -4.10
N TYR A 9 -2.96 7.82 -3.57
CA TYR A 9 -3.58 7.31 -2.36
C TYR A 9 -2.54 6.87 -1.33
N LEU A 10 -2.90 7.02 -0.06
CA LEU A 10 -2.16 6.50 1.08
C LEU A 10 -2.99 5.41 1.75
N ILE A 11 -2.38 4.25 1.98
CA ILE A 11 -3.02 3.09 2.60
C ILE A 11 -2.33 2.81 3.93
N LEU A 12 -3.09 2.87 5.01
CA LEU A 12 -2.66 2.40 6.32
C LEU A 12 -3.11 0.95 6.50
N ARG A 13 -2.16 0.10 6.87
CA ARG A 13 -2.43 -1.27 7.31
C ARG A 13 -1.88 -1.45 8.71
N GLU A 14 -2.77 -1.57 9.68
CA GLU A 14 -2.42 -1.89 11.07
C GLU A 14 -2.37 -3.42 11.21
N ILE A 15 -1.33 -3.92 11.88
CA ILE A 15 -1.08 -5.35 12.03
C ILE A 15 -1.05 -5.64 13.53
N ASP A 16 -2.11 -6.32 14.00
CA ASP A 16 -2.25 -6.79 15.37
C ASP A 16 -2.72 -8.26 15.36
N PRO A 17 -1.92 -9.22 15.86
CA PRO A 17 -0.65 -9.04 16.56
C PRO A 17 0.52 -8.64 15.62
N PRO A 18 1.58 -7.98 16.14
CA PRO A 18 2.77 -7.63 15.36
C PRO A 18 3.44 -8.85 14.72
N VAL A 19 4.05 -8.64 13.55
CA VAL A 19 4.69 -9.71 12.76
C VAL A 19 6.17 -9.46 12.56
N THR A 20 6.91 -10.51 12.20
CA THR A 20 8.32 -10.38 11.85
C THR A 20 8.52 -9.69 10.50
N HIS A 21 9.70 -9.14 10.26
CA HIS A 21 10.08 -8.59 8.95
C HIS A 21 9.94 -9.60 7.81
N ALA A 22 10.27 -10.88 8.05
CA ALA A 22 10.16 -11.94 7.06
C ALA A 22 8.69 -12.25 6.70
N GLU A 23 7.77 -12.20 7.66
CA GLU A 23 6.34 -12.34 7.39
C GLU A 23 5.79 -11.15 6.61
N ARG A 24 6.24 -9.93 6.94
CA ARG A 24 5.93 -8.72 6.17
C ARG A 24 6.46 -8.81 4.74
N GLU A 25 7.67 -9.32 4.55
CA GLU A 25 8.29 -9.44 3.22
C GLU A 25 7.48 -10.39 2.32
N ARG A 26 7.05 -11.54 2.86
CA ARG A 26 6.12 -12.44 2.14
C ARG A 26 4.80 -11.76 1.80
N ALA A 27 4.31 -10.84 2.64
CA ALA A 27 3.12 -10.06 2.32
C ALA A 27 3.40 -9.07 1.17
N SER A 28 4.57 -8.42 1.14
CA SER A 28 4.97 -7.59 -0.01
C SER A 28 5.00 -8.38 -1.31
N GLU A 29 5.56 -9.60 -1.30
CA GLU A 29 5.63 -10.45 -2.49
C GLU A 29 4.23 -10.76 -3.04
N ARG A 30 3.28 -11.11 -2.17
CA ARG A 30 1.87 -11.31 -2.57
C ARG A 30 1.23 -10.04 -3.09
N SER A 31 1.48 -8.91 -2.45
CA SER A 31 1.03 -7.59 -2.91
C SER A 31 1.55 -7.28 -4.31
N THR A 32 2.81 -7.56 -4.60
CA THR A 32 3.40 -7.35 -5.93
C THR A 32 2.80 -8.29 -6.97
N ALA A 33 2.63 -9.57 -6.66
CA ALA A 33 1.99 -10.52 -7.58
C ALA A 33 0.53 -10.15 -7.89
N ALA A 34 -0.22 -9.65 -6.90
CA ALA A 34 -1.59 -9.21 -7.08
C ALA A 34 -1.71 -8.00 -8.03
N LEU A 35 -0.70 -7.12 -8.09
CA LEU A 35 -0.70 -5.98 -9.02
C LEU A 35 -0.79 -6.43 -10.48
N GLU A 36 -0.06 -7.48 -10.85
CA GLU A 36 -0.13 -8.02 -12.21
C GLU A 36 -1.52 -8.57 -12.51
N THR A 37 -2.12 -9.27 -11.55
CA THR A 37 -3.46 -9.86 -11.70
C THR A 37 -4.54 -8.79 -11.91
N VAL A 38 -4.59 -7.76 -11.07
CA VAL A 38 -5.62 -6.72 -11.20
C VAL A 38 -5.41 -5.83 -12.42
N ARG A 39 -4.16 -5.65 -12.87
CA ARG A 39 -3.86 -4.96 -14.14
C ARG A 39 -4.35 -5.75 -15.35
N ASP A 40 -4.18 -7.08 -15.33
CA ASP A 40 -4.70 -7.96 -16.38
C ASP A 40 -6.25 -7.95 -16.43
N GLU A 41 -6.90 -7.69 -15.29
CA GLU A 41 -8.35 -7.48 -15.18
C GLU A 41 -8.80 -6.07 -15.61
N GLY A 42 -7.86 -5.19 -15.94
CA GLY A 42 -8.11 -3.88 -16.53
C GLY A 42 -8.03 -2.70 -15.56
N ALA A 43 -7.59 -2.91 -14.32
CA ALA A 43 -7.41 -1.83 -13.36
C ALA A 43 -6.06 -1.11 -13.56
N ASP A 44 -6.06 0.23 -13.52
CA ASP A 44 -4.82 1.00 -13.54
C ASP A 44 -4.37 1.29 -12.10
N ILE A 45 -3.33 0.58 -11.65
CA ILE A 45 -2.76 0.70 -10.29
C ILE A 45 -1.24 0.59 -10.31
N ASP A 46 -0.56 1.44 -9.52
CA ASP A 46 0.89 1.43 -9.30
C ASP A 46 1.22 1.51 -7.81
N TRP A 47 2.15 0.67 -7.37
CA TRP A 47 2.76 0.80 -6.05
C TRP A 47 3.99 1.73 -6.14
N VAL A 48 3.95 2.88 -5.45
CA VAL A 48 5.02 3.89 -5.48
C VAL A 48 6.04 3.66 -4.36
N GLN A 49 5.57 3.57 -3.11
CA GLN A 49 6.45 3.42 -1.95
C GLN A 49 5.72 2.76 -0.77
N SER A 50 6.46 2.20 0.18
CA SER A 50 5.91 1.89 1.50
C SER A 50 6.89 2.18 2.61
N GLU A 51 6.35 2.67 3.71
CA GLU A 51 7.01 2.78 4.99
C GLU A 51 6.58 1.63 5.90
N ILE A 52 7.53 1.13 6.69
CA ILE A 52 7.29 0.12 7.72
C ILE A 52 7.24 0.81 9.06
N MET A 53 6.20 0.53 9.82
CA MET A 53 6.12 0.92 11.22
C MET A 53 6.55 -0.26 12.07
N THR A 54 7.57 -0.07 12.90
CA THR A 54 8.04 -1.05 13.88
C THR A 54 7.83 -0.56 15.31
N ASN A 55 7.74 -1.50 16.25
CA ASN A 55 7.73 -1.20 17.68
C ASN A 55 9.15 -1.28 18.29
N GLU A 56 9.25 -1.13 19.61
CA GLU A 56 10.52 -1.18 20.36
C GLU A 56 11.24 -2.54 20.28
N ASP A 57 10.51 -3.61 19.95
CA ASP A 57 11.03 -4.97 19.79
C ASP A 57 11.46 -5.28 18.33
N ASP A 58 11.50 -4.28 17.45
CA ASP A 58 11.77 -4.43 16.01
C ASP A 58 10.76 -5.36 15.29
N MET A 59 9.54 -5.43 15.83
CA MET A 59 8.42 -6.15 15.22
C MET A 59 7.58 -5.17 14.38
N VAL A 60 7.11 -5.64 13.22
CA VAL A 60 6.29 -4.85 12.31
C VAL A 60 4.87 -4.76 12.87
N ILE A 61 4.43 -3.53 13.13
CA ILE A 61 3.07 -3.21 13.62
C ILE A 61 2.17 -2.66 12.51
N GLY A 62 2.72 -2.41 11.33
CA GLY A 62 1.94 -1.98 10.19
C GLY A 62 2.77 -1.42 9.05
N THR A 63 2.07 -0.98 8.01
CA THR A 63 2.66 -0.33 6.85
C THR A 63 1.86 0.89 6.45
N PHE A 64 2.55 1.91 5.96
CA PHE A 64 1.94 3.05 5.28
C PHE A 64 2.40 3.05 3.82
N CYS A 65 1.47 2.78 2.90
CA CYS A 65 1.79 2.55 1.51
C CYS A 65 1.26 3.67 0.63
N HIS A 66 2.07 4.14 -0.31
CA HIS A 66 1.68 5.07 -1.34
C HIS A 66 1.41 4.31 -2.64
N PHE A 67 0.17 4.41 -3.11
CA PHE A 67 -0.27 3.86 -4.39
C PHE A 67 -0.78 4.98 -5.30
N ARG A 68 -0.76 4.73 -6.60
CA ARG A 68 -1.51 5.50 -7.58
C ARG A 68 -2.54 4.57 -8.19
N ALA A 69 -3.80 4.98 -8.27
CA ALA A 69 -4.85 4.17 -8.85
C ALA A 69 -5.90 5.04 -9.56
N ASP A 70 -6.66 4.44 -10.46
CA ASP A 70 -7.81 5.08 -11.10
C ASP A 70 -8.95 5.39 -10.11
N SER A 71 -9.06 4.63 -9.02
CA SER A 71 -10.12 4.70 -8.03
C SER A 71 -9.71 4.07 -6.69
N GLU A 72 -10.49 4.36 -5.64
CA GLU A 72 -10.33 3.71 -4.34
C GLU A 72 -10.73 2.22 -4.38
N GLU A 73 -11.73 1.86 -5.20
CA GLU A 73 -12.21 0.48 -5.38
C GLU A 73 -11.07 -0.44 -5.86
N THR A 74 -10.28 0.01 -6.84
CA THR A 74 -9.09 -0.70 -7.33
C THR A 74 -8.09 -1.06 -6.22
N LEU A 75 -7.98 -0.24 -5.18
CA LEU A 75 -7.09 -0.54 -4.04
C LEU A 75 -7.64 -1.64 -3.14
N TYR A 76 -8.97 -1.74 -3.01
CA TYR A 76 -9.61 -2.83 -2.29
C TYR A 76 -9.56 -4.13 -3.10
N ASP A 77 -9.75 -4.09 -4.41
CA ASP A 77 -9.62 -5.25 -5.29
C ASP A 77 -8.20 -5.82 -5.26
N HIS A 78 -7.20 -4.94 -5.33
CA HIS A 78 -5.79 -5.29 -5.13
C HIS A 78 -5.54 -5.98 -3.79
N ALA A 79 -6.11 -5.42 -2.72
CA ALA A 79 -5.95 -5.93 -1.36
C ALA A 79 -6.59 -7.32 -1.16
N ASP A 80 -7.79 -7.52 -1.72
CA ASP A 80 -8.49 -8.81 -1.70
C ASP A 80 -7.71 -9.86 -2.49
N CYS A 81 -7.26 -9.51 -3.70
CA CYS A 81 -6.41 -10.35 -4.54
C CYS A 81 -5.12 -10.78 -3.82
N ALA A 82 -4.47 -9.84 -3.10
CA ALA A 82 -3.25 -10.12 -2.34
C ALA A 82 -3.49 -10.91 -1.05
N GLY A 83 -4.74 -10.99 -0.58
CA GLY A 83 -5.10 -11.51 0.74
C GLY A 83 -4.50 -10.67 1.88
N ILE A 84 -4.43 -9.35 1.70
CA ILE A 84 -3.86 -8.42 2.67
C ILE A 84 -4.90 -7.35 3.00
N PRO A 85 -5.44 -7.30 4.23
CA PRO A 85 -6.48 -6.36 4.57
C PRO A 85 -5.99 -4.92 4.46
N VAL A 86 -6.91 -4.04 4.06
CA VAL A 86 -6.73 -2.58 4.11
C VAL A 86 -7.48 -2.06 5.33
N SER A 87 -6.77 -1.42 6.25
CA SER A 87 -7.41 -0.82 7.43
C SER A 87 -8.08 0.49 7.03
N ARG A 88 -7.36 1.37 6.32
CA ARG A 88 -7.83 2.70 5.92
C ARG A 88 -7.17 3.16 4.62
N VAL A 89 -7.94 3.85 3.77
CA VAL A 89 -7.45 4.54 2.56
C VAL A 89 -7.67 6.04 2.69
N PHE A 90 -6.73 6.82 2.16
CA PHE A 90 -6.78 8.27 2.13
C PHE A 90 -6.33 8.80 0.78
N HIS A 91 -6.85 9.94 0.35
CA HIS A 91 -6.24 10.71 -0.73
C HIS A 91 -4.95 11.36 -0.22
N ARG A 92 -3.89 11.34 -1.04
CA ARG A 92 -2.62 11.98 -0.71
C ARG A 92 -2.77 13.50 -0.86
N GLY A 93 -2.51 14.22 0.23
CA GLY A 93 -2.43 15.68 0.24
C GLY A 93 -1.05 16.20 -0.17
N PRO A 94 -0.85 17.53 -0.14
CA PRO A 94 0.48 18.12 -0.31
C PRO A 94 1.41 17.74 0.86
N PHE A 95 2.72 17.64 0.58
CA PHE A 95 3.73 17.49 1.63
C PHE A 95 4.00 18.82 2.32
N VAL A 96 4.42 18.73 3.56
CA VAL A 96 4.97 19.85 4.31
C VAL A 96 6.41 19.51 4.63
N ASP A 97 7.32 20.42 4.32
CA ASP A 97 8.75 20.24 4.64
C ASP A 97 8.96 20.26 6.15
N GLY A 98 9.92 19.46 6.61
CA GLY A 98 10.40 19.55 7.99
C GLY A 98 11.13 20.88 8.24
N PRO A 99 11.34 21.27 9.51
CA PRO A 99 12.20 22.41 9.82
C PRO A 99 13.61 22.14 9.29
N ASP A 100 14.22 23.14 8.65
CA ASP A 100 15.63 23.08 8.24
C ASP A 100 16.50 22.73 9.47
N GLN A 101 17.32 21.67 9.37
CA GLN A 101 18.24 21.22 10.42
C GLN A 101 19.63 21.81 10.25
#